data_AF-A0A7W8UH14-F1
#
_entry.id   AF-A0A7W8UH14-F1
#
_cell.length_a   1.000
_cell.length_b   1.000
_cell.length_c   1.000
_cell.angle_alpha   90.00
_cell.angle_beta   90.00
_cell.angle_gamma   90.00
#
_symmetry.space_group_name_H-M   'P 1'
#
loop_
_entity.id
_entity.type
_entity.pdbx_description
1 polymer ?
#
loop_
_entity_poly.entity_id
_entity_poly.type
_entity_poly.pdbx_seq_one_letter_code
_entity_poly.pdbx_strand_id
1 'polypeptide(L)' 'MIGERVKSGLAAAKARGKKLGRQIGERPKSDRLTPKVMAFVEAGRSYLWIARDFGISKNTVTEIAKRRRAEST' A
#
# COMPACT_ATOMS: atom_id res chain seq x y z
N MET A 1 10.84 -31.76 9.37
CA MET A 1 12.22 -31.23 9.37
C MET A 1 12.40 -29.82 8.78
N ILE A 2 11.63 -29.34 7.80
CA ILE A 2 11.83 -27.98 7.24
C ILE A 2 11.12 -26.89 8.05
N GLY A 3 9.87 -27.13 8.47
CA GLY A 3 9.07 -26.13 9.18
C GLY A 3 9.67 -25.68 10.52
N GLU A 4 10.25 -26.59 11.30
CA GLU A 4 10.93 -26.25 12.57
C GLU A 4 12.14 -25.35 12.36
N ARG A 5 12.93 -25.61 11.30
CA ARG A 5 14.11 -24.80 10.96
C ARG A 5 13.72 -23.40 10.51
N VAL A 6 12.64 -23.28 9.73
CA VAL A 6 12.11 -21.98 9.30
C VAL A 6 11.60 -21.17 10.50
N LYS A 7 10.86 -21.80 11.41
CA LYS A 7 10.36 -21.16 12.64
C LYS A 7 11.48 -20.73 13.58
N SER A 8 12.50 -21.57 13.79
CA SER A 8 13.65 -21.22 14.65
C SER A 8 14.46 -20.07 14.07
N GLY A 9 14.68 -20.05 12.74
CA GLY A 9 15.37 -18.96 12.06
C GLY A 9 14.61 -17.63 12.12
N LEU A 10 13.27 -17.66 11.93
CA LEU A 10 12.42 -16.48 12.06
C LEU A 10 12.41 -15.94 13.51
N ALA A 11 12.38 -16.82 14.51
CA ALA A 11 12.46 -16.42 15.91
C ALA A 11 13.80 -15.73 16.24
N ALA A 12 14.91 -16.30 15.79
CA ALA A 12 16.24 -15.69 15.95
C ALA A 12 16.39 -14.35 15.19
N ALA A 13 15.75 -14.19 14.03
CA ALA A 13 15.73 -12.92 13.31
C ALA A 13 14.88 -11.86 14.03
N LYS A 14 13.73 -12.26 14.60
CA LYS A 14 12.87 -11.38 15.38
C LYS A 14 13.56 -10.93 16.68
N ALA A 15 14.27 -11.82 17.37
CA ALA A 15 15.05 -11.52 18.57
C ALA A 15 16.19 -10.52 18.30
N ARG A 16 16.78 -10.56 17.11
CA ARG A 16 17.77 -9.57 16.62
C ARG A 16 17.15 -8.22 16.22
N GLY A 17 15.84 -8.03 16.42
CA GLY A 17 15.15 -6.77 16.13
C GLY A 17 14.78 -6.56 14.66
N LYS A 18 14.92 -7.57 13.79
CA LYS A 18 14.54 -7.44 12.38
C LYS A 18 13.02 -7.37 12.27
N LYS A 19 12.50 -6.26 11.75
CA LYS A 19 11.06 -6.08 11.50
C LYS A 19 10.67 -6.90 10.27
N LEU A 20 9.76 -7.85 10.47
CA LEU A 20 9.26 -8.74 9.41
C LEU A 20 7.97 -8.18 8.82
N GLY A 21 7.77 -8.41 7.52
CA GLY A 21 6.57 -7.96 6.80
C GLY A 21 6.55 -6.46 6.48
N ARG A 22 5.42 -6.02 5.92
CA ARG A 22 5.16 -4.63 5.56
C ARG A 22 4.95 -3.79 6.82
N GLN A 23 5.59 -2.62 6.89
CA GLN A 23 5.40 -1.74 8.04
C GLN A 23 4.04 -1.04 7.99
N ILE A 24 3.45 -0.81 9.16
CA ILE A 24 2.24 0.01 9.29
C ILE A 24 2.56 1.41 8.78
N GLY A 25 1.75 1.92 7.87
CA GLY A 25 1.96 3.23 7.24
C GLY A 25 2.86 3.23 5.99
N GLU A 26 3.62 2.16 5.75
CA GLU A 26 4.45 2.05 4.55
C GLU A 26 3.58 1.72 3.32
N ARG A 27 3.64 2.58 2.30
CA ARG A 27 2.82 2.49 1.08
C ARG A 27 3.60 2.82 -0.20
N PRO A 28 4.51 1.92 -0.65
CA PRO A 28 5.48 2.24 -1.70
C PRO A 28 4.87 2.60 -3.07
N LYS A 29 3.77 1.94 -3.46
CA LYS A 29 3.07 2.21 -4.74
C LYS A 29 2.04 3.33 -4.64
N SER A 30 1.32 3.39 -3.52
CA SER A 30 0.22 4.35 -3.34
C SER A 30 0.74 5.77 -3.36
N ASP A 31 1.76 6.06 -2.56
CA ASP A 31 2.21 7.44 -2.35
C ASP A 31 2.88 8.02 -3.61
N ARG A 32 3.55 7.17 -4.39
CA ARG A 32 4.13 7.54 -5.70
C ARG A 32 3.06 7.88 -6.74
N LEU A 33 1.94 7.16 -6.73
CA LEU A 33 0.88 7.31 -7.74
C LEU A 33 -0.17 8.36 -7.34
N THR A 34 -0.17 8.81 -6.09
CA THR A 34 -1.14 9.79 -5.54
C THR A 34 -1.35 11.00 -6.46
N PRO A 35 -0.32 11.71 -6.95
CA PRO A 35 -0.53 12.91 -7.76
C PRO A 35 -1.26 12.61 -9.07
N LYS A 36 -0.91 11.49 -9.72
CA LYS A 36 -1.53 11.07 -10.99
C LYS A 36 -2.97 10.61 -10.78
N VAL A 37 -3.20 9.81 -9.74
CA VAL A 37 -4.55 9.35 -9.38
C VAL A 37 -5.46 10.53 -9.10
N MET A 38 -5.00 11.54 -8.35
CA MET A 38 -5.80 12.73 -8.07
C MET A 38 -6.12 13.55 -9.33
N ALA A 39 -5.16 13.72 -10.25
CA ALA A 39 -5.43 14.40 -11.52
C ALA A 39 -6.53 13.70 -12.35
N PHE A 40 -6.55 12.36 -12.39
CA PHE A 40 -7.60 11.61 -13.08
C PHE A 40 -8.95 11.63 -12.35
N VAL A 41 -8.93 11.71 -11.01
CA VAL A 41 -10.15 11.90 -10.21
C VAL A 41 -10.75 13.28 -10.48
N GLU A 42 -9.93 14.33 -10.54
CA GLU A 42 -10.35 15.69 -10.89
C GLU A 42 -10.88 15.79 -12.32
N ALA A 43 -10.29 15.03 -13.25
CA ALA A 43 -10.78 14.87 -14.62
C ALA A 43 -12.08 14.02 -14.73
N GLY A 44 -12.70 13.63 -13.61
CA GLY A 44 -13.98 12.92 -13.59
C GLY A 44 -13.92 11.45 -14.02
N ARG A 45 -12.73 10.83 -14.05
CA ARG A 45 -12.61 9.41 -14.40
C ARG A 45 -13.12 8.51 -13.28
N SER A 46 -13.69 7.36 -13.65
CA SER A 46 -14.20 6.40 -12.66
C SER A 46 -13.04 5.70 -11.93
N TYR A 47 -13.24 5.39 -10.65
CA TYR A 47 -12.18 4.78 -9.83
C TYR A 47 -11.77 3.39 -10.33
N LEU A 48 -12.69 2.67 -10.98
CA LEU A 48 -12.42 1.36 -11.56
C LEU A 48 -11.58 1.46 -12.84
N TRP A 49 -11.74 2.54 -13.61
CA TRP A 49 -10.92 2.82 -14.78
C TRP A 49 -9.49 3.19 -14.36
N ILE A 50 -9.36 4.12 -13.41
CA ILE A 50 -8.07 4.53 -12.82
C ILE A 50 -7.34 3.30 -12.25
N ALA A 51 -8.04 2.45 -11.50
CA ALA A 51 -7.45 1.24 -10.93
C ALA A 51 -6.86 0.30 -12.00
N ARG A 52 -7.57 0.08 -13.11
CA ARG A 52 -7.11 -0.77 -14.22
C ARG A 52 -5.90 -0.16 -14.94
N ASP A 53 -5.95 1.13 -15.22
CA ASP A 53 -4.89 1.85 -15.93
C ASP A 53 -3.56 1.84 -15.16
N PHE A 54 -3.62 2.04 -13.84
CA PHE A 54 -2.44 2.06 -12.96
C PHE A 54 -2.04 0.69 -12.41
N GLY A 55 -2.76 -0.39 -12.73
CA GLY A 55 -2.49 -1.73 -12.20
C GLY A 55 -2.58 -1.82 -10.67
N ILE A 56 -3.50 -1.06 -10.06
CA ILE A 56 -3.75 -1.04 -8.61
C ILE A 56 -5.18 -1.47 -8.30
N SER A 57 -5.45 -1.82 -7.05
CA SER A 57 -6.81 -2.14 -6.63
C SER A 57 -7.68 -0.87 -6.53
N LYS A 58 -8.99 -1.00 -6.77
CA LYS A 58 -9.99 0.06 -6.52
C LYS A 58 -9.91 0.60 -5.09
N ASN A 59 -9.63 -0.30 -4.13
CA ASN A 59 -9.51 0.05 -2.72
C ASN A 59 -8.33 1.02 -2.51
N THR A 60 -7.21 0.80 -3.21
CA THR A 60 -6.07 1.72 -3.19
C THR A 60 -6.44 3.11 -3.71
N VAL A 61 -7.17 3.21 -4.82
CA VAL A 61 -7.66 4.49 -5.36
C VAL A 61 -8.57 5.21 -4.36
N THR A 62 -9.48 4.45 -3.73
CA THR A 62 -10.41 4.98 -2.73
C THR A 62 -9.69 5.50 -1.50
N GLU A 63 -8.70 4.75 -0.99
CA GLU A 63 -7.91 5.14 0.17
C GLU A 63 -7.01 6.36 -0.10
N ILE A 64 -6.51 6.51 -1.34
CA ILE A 64 -5.81 7.73 -1.78
C ILE A 64 -6.76 8.93 -1.72
N ALA A 65 -7.94 8.82 -2.33
CA ALA A 65 -8.92 9.91 -2.37
C ALA A 65 -9.41 10.31 -0.97
N LYS A 66 -9.70 9.34 -0.10
CA LYS A 66 -10.08 9.61 1.30
C LYS A 66 -8.99 10.36 2.05
N ARG A 67 -7.72 9.94 1.92
CA ARG A 67 -6.60 10.58 2.61
C ARG A 67 -6.41 12.01 2.16
N ARG A 68 -6.46 12.25 0.84
CA ARG A 68 -6.34 13.61 0.30
C ARG A 68 -7.42 14.56 0.83
N ARG A 69 -8.64 14.06 1.04
CA ARG A 69 -9.72 14.82 1.69
C ARG A 69 -9.40 15.11 3.15
N ALA A 70 -8.94 14.11 3.90
CA ALA A 70 -8.56 14.28 5.31
C ALA A 70 -7.35 15.22 5.52
N GLU A 71 -6.44 15.32 4.56
CA GLU A 71 -5.31 16.27 4.59
C GLU A 71 -5.72 17.71 4.21
N SER A 72 -6.91 17.91 3.63
CA SER A 72 -7.40 19.23 3.20
C SER A 72 -8.34 19.88 4.22
N THR A 73 -8.58 19.23 5.35
CA THR A 73 -9.34 19.71 6.53
C THR A 73 -8.37 19.93 7.67
#